data_AF-A0ABC8M2C9-F1
#
_entry.id   AF-A0ABC8M2C9-F1
#
_cell.length_a   1.000
_cell.length_b   1.000
_cell.length_c   1.000
_cell.angle_alpha   90.00
_cell.angle_beta   90.00
_cell.angle_gamma   90.00
#
_symmetry.space_group_name_H-M   'P 1'
#
loop_
_entity.id
_entity.type
_entity.pdbx_description
1 polymer ?
#
loop_
_entity_poly.entity_id
_entity_poly.type
_entity_poly.pdbx_seq_one_letter_code
_entity_poly.pdbx_strand_id
1 'polypeptide(L)'
;MRGEDCYELATLIFDKAILDPTFFPMYAKLCSDIYDKLPTFQPTEPGARIDTFKRILVNLCQSLFEGAEKLKEELRVYASDQKEKEMMLRPQTLGNIRLIGELLKQKMIPKKIAHQIIMVK
;
A
#
# COMPACT_ATOMS: atom_id res chain seq x y z
N MET A 1 -0.27 21.75 5.85
CA MET A 1 -1.08 20.66 5.27
C MET A 1 -1.86 20.01 6.37
N ARG A 2 -3.13 19.68 6.11
CA ARG A 2 -3.93 18.85 7.00
C ARG A 2 -3.62 17.37 6.73
N GLY A 3 -3.92 16.49 7.69
CA GLY A 3 -3.70 15.05 7.53
C GLY A 3 -4.48 14.44 6.35
N GLU A 4 -5.67 14.98 6.07
CA GLU A 4 -6.55 14.58 4.97
C GLU A 4 -5.91 14.78 3.59
N ASP A 5 -5.31 15.94 3.34
CA ASP A 5 -4.63 16.25 2.06
C ASP A 5 -3.52 15.22 1.74
N CYS A 6 -2.85 14.69 2.77
CA CYS A 6 -1.78 13.71 2.62
C CYS A 6 -2.29 12.29 2.42
N TYR A 7 -3.47 11.98 2.94
CA TYR A 7 -4.13 10.71 2.69
C TYR A 7 -4.59 10.59 1.24
N GLU A 8 -5.20 11.65 0.70
CA GLU A 8 -5.60 11.72 -0.72
C GLU A 8 -4.40 11.60 -1.65
N LEU A 9 -3.31 12.33 -1.36
CA LEU A 9 -2.08 12.25 -2.13
C LEU A 9 -1.48 10.84 -2.14
N ALA A 10 -1.39 10.19 -0.97
CA ALA A 10 -0.87 8.85 -0.87
C ALA A 10 -1.74 7.84 -1.63
N THR A 11 -3.06 7.97 -1.53
CA THR A 11 -4.02 7.10 -2.24
C THR A 11 -3.86 7.25 -3.76
N LEU A 12 -3.80 8.49 -4.25
CA LEU A 12 -3.60 8.77 -5.68
C LEU A 12 -2.29 8.15 -6.22
N ILE A 13 -1.21 8.21 -5.45
CA ILE A 13 0.07 7.58 -5.83
C ILE A 13 -0.10 6.07 -5.95
N PHE A 14 -0.78 5.43 -5.00
CA PHE A 14 -1.01 3.98 -5.03
C PHE A 14 -1.91 3.54 -6.18
N ASP A 15 -3.01 4.26 -6.43
CA ASP A 15 -3.92 3.98 -7.54
C ASP A 15 -3.18 4.03 -8.88
N LYS A 16 -2.30 5.03 -9.06
CA LYS A 16 -1.44 5.12 -10.25
C LYS A 16 -0.38 4.03 -10.29
N ALA A 17 0.25 3.72 -9.17
CA ALA A 17 1.27 2.66 -9.10
C ALA A 17 0.71 1.31 -9.55
N ILE A 18 -0.49 0.94 -9.09
CA ILE A 18 -1.12 -0.34 -9.42
C ILE A 18 -1.38 -0.47 -10.93
N LEU A 19 -1.71 0.64 -11.60
CA LEU A 19 -1.94 0.67 -13.05
C LEU A 19 -0.63 0.57 -13.85
N ASP A 20 0.48 1.08 -13.30
CA ASP A 20 1.78 1.10 -13.97
C ASP A 20 2.91 0.41 -13.16
N PRO A 21 2.88 -0.93 -12.98
CA PRO A 21 3.85 -1.68 -12.16
C PRO A 21 5.32 -1.53 -12.57
N THR A 22 5.59 -1.16 -13.82
CA THR A 22 6.94 -0.87 -14.33
C THR A 22 7.60 0.27 -13.57
N PHE A 23 6.82 1.23 -13.06
CA PHE A 23 7.31 2.43 -12.39
C PHE A 23 7.27 2.34 -10.85
N PHE A 24 7.03 1.17 -10.26
CA PHE A 24 7.06 1.01 -8.80
C PHE A 24 8.30 1.61 -8.11
N PRO A 25 9.54 1.47 -8.63
CA PRO A 25 10.70 2.12 -8.01
C PRO A 25 10.59 3.65 -7.99
N MET A 26 10.03 4.25 -9.05
CA MET A 26 9.78 5.69 -9.14
C MET A 26 8.72 6.13 -8.12
N TYR A 27 7.60 5.41 -8.02
CA TYR A 27 6.55 5.73 -7.04
C TYR A 27 7.05 5.60 -5.60
N ALA A 28 7.84 4.57 -5.29
CA ALA A 28 8.44 4.42 -3.97
C ALA A 28 9.41 5.56 -3.65
N LYS A 29 10.22 5.99 -4.63
CA LYS A 29 11.12 7.13 -4.48
C LYS A 29 10.34 8.43 -4.26
N LEU A 30 9.26 8.65 -4.99
CA LEU A 30 8.35 9.78 -4.82
C LEU A 30 7.78 9.83 -3.39
N CYS A 31 7.35 8.69 -2.84
CA CYS A 31 6.89 8.63 -1.45
C CYS A 31 7.97 9.07 -0.45
N SER A 32 9.24 8.70 -0.68
CA SER A 32 10.36 9.17 0.14
C SER A 32 10.59 10.68 -0.01
N ASP A 33 10.61 11.19 -1.24
CA ASP A 33 10.82 12.61 -1.51
C ASP A 33 9.71 13.49 -0.93
N ILE A 34 8.47 12.99 -0.95
CA ILE A 34 7.35 13.64 -0.29
C ILE A 34 7.64 13.64 1.21
N TYR A 35 7.84 12.47 1.83
CA TYR A 35 8.10 12.36 3.27
C TYR A 35 9.18 13.32 3.77
N ASP A 36 10.29 13.44 3.04
CA ASP A 36 11.43 14.31 3.41
C ASP A 36 11.10 15.81 3.30
N LYS A 37 10.15 16.18 2.43
CA LYS A 37 9.74 17.58 2.19
C LYS A 37 8.51 18.00 2.99
N LEU A 38 7.75 17.05 3.54
CA LEU A 38 6.54 17.38 4.29
C LEU A 38 6.90 17.93 5.68
N PRO A 39 6.26 19.02 6.13
CA PRO A 39 6.35 19.44 7.51
C PRO A 39 5.74 18.38 8.44
N THR A 40 6.24 18.31 9.67
CA THR A 40 5.65 17.48 10.72
C THR A 40 4.18 17.86 10.93
N PHE A 41 3.29 16.89 10.86
CA PHE A 41 1.87 17.12 11.07
C PHE A 41 1.61 17.50 12.53
N GLN A 42 0.80 18.53 12.74
CA GLN A 42 0.33 18.87 14.07
C GLN A 42 -0.88 17.98 14.41
N PRO A 43 -0.96 17.42 15.62
CA PRO A 43 -2.17 16.73 16.08
C PRO A 43 -3.36 17.69 16.02
N THR A 44 -4.47 17.24 15.46
CA THR A 44 -5.74 17.99 15.45
C THR A 44 -6.38 18.05 16.85
N GLU A 45 -6.07 17.08 17.72
CA GLU A 45 -6.60 17.00 19.09
C GLU A 45 -5.48 16.82 20.12
N PRO A 46 -5.62 17.37 21.34
CA PRO A 46 -4.67 17.16 22.43
C PRO A 46 -4.60 15.67 22.80
N GLY A 47 -3.42 15.07 22.65
CA GLY A 47 -3.21 13.62 22.89
C GLY A 47 -3.41 12.74 21.66
N ALA A 48 -3.86 13.29 20.53
CA ALA A 48 -3.88 12.55 19.26
C ALA A 48 -2.45 12.23 18.81
N ARG A 49 -2.26 11.01 18.34
CA ARG A 49 -0.98 10.55 17.81
C ARG A 49 -0.73 11.29 16.49
N ILE A 50 0.46 11.87 16.33
CA ILE A 50 0.88 12.50 15.08
C ILE A 50 0.83 11.46 13.96
N ASP A 51 -0.13 11.60 13.04
CA ASP A 51 -0.15 10.82 11.82
C ASP A 51 0.93 11.35 10.88
N THR A 52 1.85 10.48 10.51
CA THR A 52 2.92 10.78 9.57
C THR A 52 2.59 10.18 8.22
N PHE A 53 3.17 10.73 7.16
CA PHE A 53 3.01 10.18 5.82
C PHE A 53 3.39 8.68 5.77
N LYS A 54 4.42 8.26 6.50
CA LYS A 54 4.77 6.84 6.67
C LYS A 54 3.65 5.99 7.27
N ARG A 55 2.90 6.51 8.26
CA ARG A 55 1.78 5.80 8.87
C ARG A 55 0.63 5.62 7.88
N ILE A 56 0.36 6.64 7.08
CA ILE A 56 -0.62 6.56 5.98
C ILE A 56 -0.22 5.45 4.98
N LEU A 57 1.05 5.43 4.54
CA LEU A 57 1.55 4.40 3.62
C LEU A 57 1.41 2.98 4.21
N VAL A 58 1.70 2.81 5.50
CA VAL A 58 1.50 1.53 6.19
C VAL A 58 0.04 1.09 6.16
N ASN A 59 -0.89 1.98 6.48
CA ASN A 59 -2.32 1.67 6.49
C ASN A 59 -2.82 1.31 5.07
N LEU A 60 -2.37 2.03 4.04
CA LEU A 60 -2.72 1.72 2.65
C LEU A 60 -2.18 0.35 2.22
N CYS A 61 -0.93 0.02 2.55
CA CYS A 61 -0.36 -1.30 2.26
C CYS A 61 -1.13 -2.42 2.95
N GLN A 62 -1.59 -2.22 4.18
CA GLN A 62 -2.42 -3.20 4.89
C GLN A 62 -3.79 -3.35 4.23
N SER A 63 -4.47 -2.24 3.92
CA SER A 63 -5.79 -2.24 3.28
C SER A 63 -5.79 -2.91 1.90
N LEU A 64 -4.78 -2.63 1.07
CA LEU A 64 -4.64 -3.27 -0.25
C LEU A 64 -4.48 -4.78 -0.14
N PHE A 65 -3.80 -5.25 0.91
CA PHE A 65 -3.59 -6.67 1.10
C PHE A 65 -4.83 -7.37 1.69
N GLU A 66 -5.49 -6.76 2.68
CA GLU A 66 -6.77 -7.25 3.20
C GLU A 66 -7.86 -7.27 2.12
N GLY A 67 -7.88 -6.26 1.24
CA GLY A 67 -8.77 -6.22 0.07
C GLY A 67 -8.47 -7.33 -0.94
N ALA A 68 -7.19 -7.62 -1.21
CA ALA A 68 -6.80 -8.73 -2.07
C ALA A 68 -7.21 -10.10 -1.49
N GLU A 69 -7.10 -10.29 -0.18
CA GLU A 69 -7.58 -11.52 0.49
C GLU A 69 -9.11 -11.63 0.47
N LYS A 70 -9.85 -10.53 0.67
CA LYS A 70 -11.31 -10.54 0.52
C LYS A 70 -11.74 -10.90 -0.90
N LEU A 71 -11.11 -10.30 -1.92
CA LEU A 71 -11.40 -10.62 -3.32
C LEU A 71 -11.07 -12.08 -3.65
N LYS A 72 -9.97 -12.61 -3.11
CA LYS A 72 -9.60 -14.04 -3.21
C LYS A 72 -10.65 -14.95 -2.57
N GLU A 73 -11.19 -14.57 -1.42
CA GLU A 73 -12.25 -15.32 -0.74
C GLU A 73 -13.61 -15.23 -1.48
N GLU A 74 -13.97 -14.07 -2.01
CA GLU A 74 -15.18 -13.91 -2.84
C GLU A 74 -15.08 -14.71 -4.15
N LEU A 75 -13.93 -14.67 -4.83
CA LEU A 75 -13.69 -15.46 -6.03
C LEU A 75 -13.64 -16.97 -5.75
N ARG A 76 -13.28 -17.41 -4.52
CA ARG A 76 -13.40 -18.81 -4.11
C ARG A 76 -14.85 -19.28 -4.16
N VAL A 77 -15.79 -18.43 -3.77
CA VAL A 77 -17.24 -18.70 -3.75
C VAL A 77 -17.85 -18.65 -5.15
N TYR A 78 -17.43 -17.73 -6.02
CA TYR A 78 -18.10 -17.47 -7.31
C TYR A 78 -17.54 -18.18 -8.54
N ALA A 79 -16.22 -18.40 -8.65
CA ALA A 79 -15.65 -19.04 -9.84
C ALA A 79 -15.70 -20.57 -9.72
N SER A 80 -16.13 -21.27 -10.77
CA SER A 80 -16.18 -22.74 -10.79
C SER A 80 -14.87 -23.36 -11.29
N ASP A 81 -14.08 -22.62 -12.08
CA ASP A 81 -12.82 -23.09 -12.67
C ASP A 81 -11.59 -22.53 -11.96
N GLN A 82 -10.67 -23.42 -11.61
CA GLN A 82 -9.48 -23.13 -10.80
C GLN A 82 -8.44 -22.32 -11.59
N LYS A 83 -8.36 -22.49 -12.91
CA LYS A 83 -7.45 -21.74 -13.80
C LYS A 83 -7.85 -20.28 -13.95
N GLU A 84 -9.15 -20.01 -14.06
CA GLU A 84 -9.69 -18.66 -14.23
C GLU A 84 -9.46 -17.83 -12.95
N LYS A 85 -9.63 -18.45 -11.77
CA LYS A 85 -9.25 -17.88 -10.47
C LYS A 85 -7.77 -17.50 -10.41
N GLU A 86 -6.88 -18.43 -10.79
CA GLU A 86 -5.44 -18.18 -10.77
C GLU A 86 -5.01 -17.06 -11.72
N MET A 87 -5.66 -16.95 -12.88
CA MET A 87 -5.34 -15.93 -13.88
C MET A 87 -5.76 -14.52 -13.43
N MET A 88 -6.85 -14.40 -12.66
CA MET A 88 -7.32 -13.12 -12.11
C MET A 88 -6.55 -12.68 -10.86
N LEU A 89 -6.15 -13.62 -10.01
CA LEU A 89 -5.52 -13.32 -8.71
C LEU A 89 -4.01 -13.09 -8.79
N ARG A 90 -3.28 -13.88 -9.59
CA ARG A 90 -1.81 -13.81 -9.66
C ARG A 90 -1.24 -12.43 -10.02
N PRO A 91 -1.80 -11.67 -10.98
CA PRO A 91 -1.25 -10.36 -11.35
C PRO A 91 -1.36 -9.33 -10.22
N GLN A 92 -2.46 -9.34 -9.46
CA GLN A 92 -2.68 -8.40 -8.35
C GLN A 92 -1.78 -8.71 -7.15
N THR A 93 -1.62 -9.98 -6.78
CA THR A 93 -0.79 -10.36 -5.63
C THR A 93 0.70 -10.10 -5.87
N LEU A 94 1.20 -10.40 -7.08
CA LEU A 94 2.61 -10.13 -7.46
C LEU A 94 2.91 -8.63 -7.57
N GLY A 95 1.98 -7.84 -8.12
CA GLY A 95 2.11 -6.39 -8.20
C GLY A 95 2.22 -5.75 -6.81
N ASN A 96 1.35 -6.17 -5.89
CA ASN A 96 1.32 -5.65 -4.52
C ASN A 96 2.61 -5.99 -3.74
N ILE A 97 3.11 -7.23 -3.86
CA ILE A 97 4.39 -7.63 -3.22
C ILE A 97 5.57 -6.80 -3.76
N ARG A 98 5.61 -6.55 -5.08
CA ARG A 98 6.69 -5.78 -5.69
C ARG A 98 6.68 -4.33 -5.22
N LEU A 99 5.50 -3.68 -5.17
CA LEU A 99 5.38 -2.31 -4.67
C LEU A 99 5.80 -2.20 -3.20
N ILE A 100 5.40 -3.14 -2.36
CA ILE A 100 5.82 -3.22 -0.95
C ILE A 100 7.34 -3.37 -0.84
N GLY A 101 7.95 -4.20 -1.69
CA GLY A 101 9.39 -4.36 -1.77
C GLY A 101 10.12 -3.05 -2.09
N GLU A 102 9.61 -2.28 -3.04
CA GLU A 102 10.17 -0.96 -3.38
C GLU A 102 10.00 0.06 -2.24
N LEU A 103 8.83 0.09 -1.58
CA LEU A 103 8.59 0.95 -0.42
C LEU A 103 9.48 0.59 0.79
N LEU A 104 9.75 -0.71 0.99
CA LEU A 104 10.68 -1.18 2.01
C LEU A 104 12.12 -0.73 1.72
N LYS A 105 12.57 -0.82 0.46
CA LYS A 105 13.89 -0.32 0.04
C LYS A 105 14.06 1.17 0.33
N GLN A 106 13.01 1.95 0.11
CA GLN A 106 12.97 3.40 0.40
C GLN A 106 12.73 3.72 1.88
N LYS A 107 12.67 2.73 2.78
CA LYS A 107 12.41 2.90 4.22
C LYS A 107 11.09 3.62 4.53
N MET A 108 10.11 3.47 3.64
CA MET A 108 8.78 4.08 3.77
C MET A 108 7.81 3.22 4.58
N ILE A 109 8.07 1.92 4.68
CA ILE A 109 7.35 0.99 5.55
C ILE A 109 8.32 0.20 6.46
N PRO A 110 7.93 -0.15 7.69
CA PRO A 110 8.75 -0.97 8.56
C PRO A 110 8.87 -2.41 8.05
N LYS A 111 10.03 -3.04 8.26
CA LYS A 111 10.27 -4.45 7.93
C LYS A 111 9.22 -5.40 8.54
N LYS A 112 8.75 -5.11 9.76
CA LYS A 112 7.69 -5.90 10.43
C LYS A 112 6.38 -5.90 9.64
N ILE A 113 5.98 -4.75 9.11
CA ILE A 113 4.76 -4.62 8.31
C ILE A 113 4.93 -5.34 6.98
N ALA A 114 6.05 -5.14 6.29
CA ALA A 114 6.35 -5.84 5.04
C ALA A 114 6.33 -7.36 5.22
N HIS A 115 6.94 -7.89 6.29
CA HIS A 115 6.87 -9.31 6.62
C HIS A 115 5.45 -9.78 6.90
N GLN A 116 4.65 -9.02 7.66
CA GLN A 116 3.25 -9.38 7.91
C GLN A 116 2.46 -9.47 6.61
N ILE A 117 2.63 -8.50 5.71
CA ILE A 117 1.92 -8.50 4.43
C ILE A 117 2.37 -9.66 3.53
N ILE A 118 3.66 -9.98 3.48
CA ILE A 118 4.18 -11.06 2.62
C ILE A 118 3.87 -12.46 3.18
N MET A 119 3.74 -12.64 4.50
CA MET A 119 3.57 -13.96 5.13
C MET A 119 2.13 -14.46 5.23
N VAL A 120 1.12 -13.63 4.96
CA VAL A 120 -0.27 -14.09 4.92
C VAL A 120 -0.45 -14.95 3.66
N LYS A 121 -0.75 -16.24 3.86
CA LYS A 121 -0.94 -17.28 2.84
C LYS A 121 -2.41 -17.49 2.52
#